data_AF-A0AAV6YKP1-F1
#
_entry.id   AF-A0AAV6YKP1-F1
#
_cell.length_a   1.000
_cell.length_b   1.000
_cell.length_c   1.000
_cell.angle_alpha   90.00
_cell.angle_beta   90.00
_cell.angle_gamma   90.00
#
_symmetry.space_group_name_H-M   'P 1'
#
loop_
_entity.id
_entity.type
_entity.pdbx_description
1 polymer ?
#
loop_
_entity_poly.entity_id
_entity_poly.type
_entity_poly.pdbx_seq_one_letter_code
_entity_poly.pdbx_strand_id
1 'polypeptide(L)'
;QVFPGLIAMRKICNHPDLFTGGTKILKGTKDEDIEEGEQFGYWKRSGKMIVVESLLKIWHRQGHRVLLFTQSRQMLQILEAFVLNIGYTYLKMDGTTTVASRQPLITKFNEDTSIFVFLLTTRVGGLGVNLTGANRVVIYDPDWNPSTDTQARERAWRIGQKKQVTVYRLLTAGTIEEKIYHR
;
A
#
# COMPACT_ATOMS: atom_id res chain seq x y z
N GLN A 1 6.85 2.56 28.50
CA GLN A 1 6.47 3.62 27.54
C GLN A 1 7.51 3.71 26.41
N VAL A 2 7.51 2.77 25.46
CA VAL A 2 8.51 2.67 24.36
C VAL A 2 7.97 3.22 23.01
N PHE A 3 6.70 3.65 22.97
CA PHE A 3 5.91 3.65 21.73
C PHE A 3 6.01 4.87 20.80
N PRO A 4 6.13 6.14 21.25
CA PRO A 4 6.04 7.29 20.34
C PRO A 4 7.18 7.39 19.33
N GLY A 5 8.42 7.19 19.78
CA GLY A 5 9.60 7.27 18.90
C GLY A 5 9.61 6.18 17.84
N LEU A 6 9.18 4.98 18.20
CA LEU A 6 9.08 3.84 17.29
C LEU A 6 8.01 4.08 16.21
N ILE A 7 6.88 4.66 16.59
CA ILE A 7 5.81 5.07 15.66
C ILE A 7 6.31 6.17 14.71
N ALA A 8 7.03 7.17 15.24
CA ALA A 8 7.62 8.23 14.43
C ALA A 8 8.63 7.69 13.40
N MET A 9 9.54 6.80 13.82
CA MET A 9 10.50 6.18 12.90
C MET A 9 9.80 5.36 11.80
N ARG A 10 8.74 4.61 12.12
CA ARG A 10 7.94 3.90 11.12
C ARG A 10 7.30 4.85 10.12
N LYS A 11 6.73 5.97 10.59
CA LYS A 11 6.16 6.99 9.70
C LYS A 11 7.22 7.51 8.73
N ILE A 12 8.41 7.86 9.22
CA ILE A 12 9.52 8.35 8.40
C ILE A 12 9.96 7.29 7.37
N CYS A 13 10.09 6.02 7.77
CA CYS A 13 10.47 4.94 6.87
C CYS A 13 9.46 4.70 5.74
N ASN A 14 8.18 4.99 6.00
CA ASN A 14 7.11 4.87 5.01
C ASN A 14 7.05 6.09 4.09
N HIS A 15 6.94 7.28 4.66
CA HIS A 15 6.94 8.54 3.93
C HIS A 15 7.26 9.70 4.89
N PRO A 16 8.23 10.58 4.58
CA PRO A 16 8.64 11.67 5.48
C PRO A 16 7.46 12.57 5.89
N ASP A 17 6.56 12.88 4.96
CA ASP A 17 5.40 13.74 5.19
C ASP A 17 4.44 13.21 6.27
N LEU A 18 4.39 11.89 6.52
CA LEU A 18 3.56 11.33 7.61
C LEU A 18 4.02 11.78 9.01
N PHE A 19 5.28 12.19 9.12
CA PHE A 19 5.87 12.73 10.33
C PHE A 19 5.95 14.26 10.29
N THR A 20 6.43 14.84 9.19
CA THR A 20 6.66 16.30 9.10
C THR A 20 5.38 17.10 8.87
N GLY A 21 4.32 16.47 8.36
CA GLY A 21 3.11 17.15 7.90
C GLY A 21 3.21 17.66 6.46
N GLY A 22 4.29 17.34 5.74
CA GLY A 22 4.54 17.80 4.37
C GLY A 22 5.14 19.21 4.30
N THR A 23 5.14 19.80 3.11
CA THR A 23 5.63 21.18 2.89
C THR A 23 4.71 22.17 3.59
N LYS A 24 5.30 23.19 4.23
CA LYS A 24 4.54 24.29 4.83
C LYS A 24 4.00 25.21 3.75
N ILE A 25 2.77 24.94 3.32
CA ILE A 25 2.07 25.74 2.30
C ILE A 25 1.37 26.92 2.99
N LEU A 26 1.36 28.09 2.32
CA LEU A 26 0.69 29.28 2.83
C LEU A 26 -0.81 29.03 2.99
N LYS A 27 -1.36 29.44 4.12
CA LYS A 27 -2.78 29.25 4.46
C LYS A 27 -3.65 30.01 3.46
N GLY A 28 -4.46 29.30 2.67
CA GLY A 28 -5.33 29.88 1.64
C GLY A 28 -4.89 29.58 0.19
N THR A 29 -3.73 28.94 -0.01
CA THR A 29 -3.34 28.39 -1.32
C THR A 29 -4.32 27.29 -1.73
N LYS A 30 -4.86 27.32 -2.95
CA LYS A 30 -5.71 26.25 -3.46
C LYS A 30 -4.85 25.05 -3.84
N ASP A 31 -5.43 23.85 -3.78
CA ASP A 31 -4.71 22.62 -4.14
C ASP A 31 -4.19 22.63 -5.59
N GLU A 32 -4.89 23.33 -6.49
CA GLU A 32 -4.52 23.49 -7.90
C GLU A 32 -3.28 24.37 -8.12
N ASP A 33 -2.96 25.24 -7.16
CA ASP A 33 -1.84 26.18 -7.24
C ASP A 33 -0.56 25.61 -6.59
N ILE A 34 -0.64 24.44 -5.95
CA ILE A 34 0.50 23.78 -5.30
C ILE A 34 1.27 23.01 -6.36
N GLU A 35 2.58 23.25 -6.45
CA GLU A 35 3.45 22.45 -7.33
C GLU A 35 3.38 20.96 -6.93
N GLU A 36 3.36 20.06 -7.92
CA GLU A 36 3.29 18.60 -7.67
C GLU A 36 4.37 18.13 -6.68
N GLY A 37 5.57 18.72 -6.79
CA GLY A 37 6.71 18.43 -5.93
C GLY A 37 6.54 18.92 -4.49
N GLU A 38 5.57 19.78 -4.21
CA GLU A 38 5.25 20.35 -2.90
C GLU A 38 4.06 19.67 -2.20
N GLN A 39 3.22 18.98 -2.97
CA GLN A 39 2.03 18.30 -2.45
C GLN A 39 2.38 17.29 -1.34
N PHE A 40 1.50 17.20 -0.33
CA PHE A 40 1.62 16.19 0.72
C PHE A 40 1.60 14.78 0.12
N GLY A 41 2.59 13.97 0.49
CA GLY A 41 2.68 12.60 -0.01
C GLY A 41 3.34 12.47 -1.39
N TYR A 42 4.06 13.50 -1.85
CA TYR A 42 4.76 13.44 -3.13
C TYR A 42 5.71 12.24 -3.19
N TRP A 43 5.40 11.30 -4.08
CA TRP A 43 5.97 9.96 -4.09
C TRP A 43 7.49 9.92 -4.22
N LYS A 44 8.11 10.88 -4.94
CA LYS A 44 9.58 10.93 -5.08
C LYS A 44 10.32 11.28 -3.78
N ARG A 45 9.61 11.70 -2.72
CA ARG A 45 10.21 11.93 -1.39
C ARG A 45 10.43 10.65 -0.59
N SER A 46 9.84 9.52 -0.99
CA SER A 46 9.99 8.25 -0.29
C SER A 46 10.68 7.21 -1.17
N GLY A 47 11.77 6.64 -0.67
CA GLY A 47 12.48 5.56 -1.37
C GLY A 47 11.59 4.34 -1.65
N LYS A 48 10.71 3.99 -0.70
CA LYS A 48 9.75 2.89 -0.90
C LYS A 48 8.75 3.22 -2.01
N MET A 49 8.24 4.45 -2.07
CA MET A 49 7.33 4.88 -3.13
C MET A 49 7.98 4.84 -4.51
N ILE A 50 9.26 5.23 -4.62
CA ILE A 50 10.02 5.11 -5.88
C ILE A 50 10.10 3.64 -6.33
N VAL A 51 10.36 2.72 -5.40
CA VAL A 51 10.35 1.28 -5.70
C VAL A 51 8.96 0.81 -6.13
N VAL A 52 7.90 1.25 -5.45
CA VAL A 52 6.51 0.92 -5.83
C VAL A 52 6.18 1.42 -7.22
N GLU A 53 6.55 2.65 -7.58
CA GLU A 53 6.36 3.19 -8.94
C GLU A 53 6.98 2.28 -9.98
N SER A 54 8.24 1.89 -9.77
CA SER A 54 8.96 1.06 -10.72
C SER A 54 8.35 -0.34 -10.84
N LEU A 55 7.93 -0.95 -9.73
CA LEU A 55 7.24 -2.24 -9.73
C LEU A 55 5.90 -2.17 -10.45
N LEU A 56 5.06 -1.18 -10.14
CA LEU A 56 3.75 -1.01 -10.77
C LEU A 56 3.88 -0.77 -12.27
N LYS A 57 4.84 0.07 -12.70
CA LYS A 57 5.11 0.33 -14.11
C LYS A 57 5.49 -0.93 -14.89
N ILE A 58 6.37 -1.76 -14.32
CA ILE A 58 6.77 -3.04 -14.94
C ILE A 58 5.57 -3.99 -15.02
N TRP A 59 4.83 -4.15 -13.92
CA TRP A 59 3.72 -5.10 -13.84
C TRP A 59 2.50 -4.70 -14.65
N HIS A 60 2.25 -3.39 -14.80
CA HIS A 60 1.20 -2.88 -15.67
C HIS A 60 1.50 -3.27 -17.13
N ARG A 61 2.74 -3.05 -17.60
CA ARG A 61 3.17 -3.46 -18.95
C ARG A 61 3.09 -4.97 -19.18
N GLN A 62 3.29 -5.77 -18.13
CA GLN A 62 3.20 -7.23 -18.17
C GLN A 62 1.77 -7.77 -18.01
N GLY A 63 0.76 -6.92 -17.83
CA GLY A 63 -0.62 -7.35 -17.62
C GLY A 63 -0.83 -8.13 -16.31
N HIS A 64 -0.02 -7.84 -15.29
CA HIS A 64 -0.20 -8.39 -13.95
C HIS A 64 -1.16 -7.52 -13.14
N ARG A 65 -1.67 -8.07 -12.03
CA ARG A 65 -2.60 -7.37 -11.13
C ARG A 65 -2.10 -7.44 -9.70
N VAL A 66 -2.27 -6.34 -8.97
CA VAL A 66 -1.49 -6.06 -7.75
C VAL A 66 -2.39 -5.91 -6.53
N LEU A 67 -2.05 -6.60 -5.44
CA LEU A 67 -2.51 -6.28 -4.10
C LEU A 67 -1.43 -5.46 -3.41
N LEU A 68 -1.76 -4.25 -2.97
CA LEU A 68 -0.82 -3.36 -2.29
C LEU A 68 -1.31 -3.11 -0.86
N PHE A 69 -0.61 -3.71 0.10
CA PHE A 69 -0.93 -3.66 1.52
C PHE A 69 -0.13 -2.60 2.24
N THR A 70 -0.80 -1.87 3.13
CA THR A 70 -0.14 -1.02 4.14
C THR A 70 -0.81 -1.11 5.52
N GLN A 71 -0.09 -0.80 6.59
CA GLN A 71 -0.65 -0.83 7.94
C GLN A 71 -1.56 0.37 8.24
N SER A 72 -1.21 1.55 7.71
CA SER A 72 -1.87 2.80 8.11
C SER A 72 -2.77 3.37 7.01
N ARG A 73 -3.93 3.91 7.42
CA ARG A 73 -4.84 4.61 6.50
C ARG A 73 -4.22 5.88 5.93
N GLN A 74 -3.37 6.57 6.69
CA GLN A 74 -2.68 7.77 6.21
C GLN A 74 -1.73 7.43 5.04
N MET A 75 -0.98 6.32 5.15
CA MET A 75 -0.15 5.86 4.03
C MET A 75 -1.01 5.35 2.86
N LEU A 76 -2.15 4.72 3.14
CA LEU A 76 -3.09 4.29 2.10
C LEU A 76 -3.62 5.48 1.27
N GLN A 77 -3.88 6.63 1.90
CA GLN A 77 -4.28 7.86 1.20
C GLN A 77 -3.17 8.39 0.28
N ILE A 78 -1.92 8.36 0.72
CA ILE A 78 -0.76 8.73 -0.12
C ILE A 78 -0.65 7.79 -1.32
N LEU A 79 -0.78 6.47 -1.10
CA LEU A 79 -0.76 5.48 -2.18
C LEU A 79 -1.93 5.66 -3.16
N GLU A 80 -3.11 5.98 -2.66
CA GLU A 80 -4.29 6.26 -3.47
C GLU A 80 -4.09 7.49 -4.37
N ALA A 81 -3.64 8.61 -3.79
CA ALA A 81 -3.35 9.82 -4.55
C ALA A 81 -2.30 9.56 -5.64
N PHE A 82 -1.26 8.79 -5.31
CA PHE A 82 -0.22 8.39 -6.25
C PHE A 82 -0.76 7.52 -7.41
N VAL A 83 -1.53 6.48 -7.12
CA VAL A 83 -2.11 5.59 -8.13
C VAL A 83 -3.10 6.33 -9.03
N LEU A 84 -3.89 7.24 -8.44
CA LEU A 84 -4.82 8.11 -9.16
C LEU A 84 -4.07 9.08 -10.09
N ASN A 85 -3.02 9.73 -9.61
CA ASN A 85 -2.22 10.68 -10.39
C ASN A 85 -1.57 10.03 -11.63
N ILE A 86 -1.07 8.79 -11.49
CA ILE A 86 -0.51 8.02 -12.62
C ILE A 86 -1.60 7.54 -13.60
N GLY A 87 -2.86 7.51 -13.17
CA GLY A 87 -3.99 7.07 -14.00
C GLY A 87 -4.21 5.55 -13.99
N TYR A 88 -3.80 4.85 -12.93
CA TYR A 88 -4.07 3.42 -12.78
C TYR A 88 -5.49 3.18 -12.23
N THR A 89 -6.17 2.17 -12.77
CA THR A 89 -7.45 1.70 -12.25
C THR A 89 -7.25 0.98 -10.92
N TYR A 90 -8.04 1.33 -9.91
CA TYR A 90 -7.88 0.73 -8.59
C TYR A 90 -9.19 0.55 -7.81
N LEU A 91 -9.13 -0.31 -6.80
CA LEU A 91 -10.08 -0.37 -5.70
C LEU A 91 -9.35 -0.13 -4.39
N LYS A 92 -10.09 0.30 -3.37
CA LYS A 92 -9.57 0.54 -2.02
C LYS A 92 -10.47 -0.10 -0.99
N MET A 93 -9.88 -0.76 -0.01
CA MET A 93 -10.61 -1.31 1.13
C MET A 93 -9.78 -1.21 2.42
N ASP A 94 -10.36 -0.58 3.44
CA ASP A 94 -9.73 -0.33 4.72
C ASP A 94 -10.68 -0.57 5.91
N GLY A 95 -10.21 -0.33 7.13
CA GLY A 95 -11.00 -0.58 8.34
C GLY A 95 -12.30 0.22 8.44
N THR A 96 -12.48 1.27 7.62
CA THR A 96 -13.71 2.06 7.55
C THR A 96 -14.69 1.53 6.52
N THR A 97 -14.25 0.64 5.63
CA THR A 97 -15.16 -0.03 4.68
C THR A 97 -16.13 -0.92 5.44
N THR A 98 -17.42 -0.63 5.28
CA THR A 98 -18.51 -1.37 5.95
C THR A 98 -18.46 -2.85 5.57
N VAL A 99 -18.88 -3.73 6.48
CA VAL A 99 -18.85 -5.18 6.24
C VAL A 99 -19.63 -5.55 4.97
N ALA A 100 -20.79 -4.92 4.75
CA ALA A 100 -21.64 -5.14 3.58
C ALA A 100 -20.95 -4.79 2.25
N SER A 101 -20.07 -3.77 2.23
CA SER A 101 -19.38 -3.34 1.01
C SER A 101 -18.13 -4.14 0.68
N ARG A 102 -17.59 -4.93 1.61
CA ARG A 102 -16.34 -5.69 1.40
C ARG A 102 -16.48 -6.76 0.32
N GLN A 103 -17.52 -7.60 0.42
CA GLN A 103 -17.72 -8.70 -0.51
C GLN A 103 -17.94 -8.22 -1.95
N PRO A 104 -18.77 -7.18 -2.22
CA PRO A 104 -18.88 -6.59 -3.55
C PRO A 104 -17.54 -6.11 -4.14
N LEU A 105 -16.68 -5.46 -3.34
CA LEU A 105 -15.37 -5.02 -3.81
C LEU A 105 -14.45 -6.19 -4.17
N ILE A 106 -14.47 -7.25 -3.37
CA ILE A 106 -13.69 -8.47 -3.61
C ILE A 106 -14.16 -9.16 -4.90
N THR A 107 -15.48 -9.34 -5.05
CA THR A 107 -16.07 -9.94 -6.26
C THR A 107 -15.73 -9.10 -7.48
N LYS A 108 -15.94 -7.78 -7.43
CA LYS A 108 -15.58 -6.86 -8.50
C LYS A 108 -14.10 -6.98 -8.89
N PHE A 109 -13.19 -7.01 -7.92
CA PHE A 109 -11.78 -7.19 -8.23
C PHE A 109 -11.48 -8.54 -8.88
N ASN A 110 -12.09 -9.63 -8.43
CA ASN A 110 -11.81 -10.95 -9.00
C ASN A 110 -12.36 -11.11 -10.43
N GLU A 111 -13.49 -10.47 -10.75
CA GLU A 111 -14.18 -10.59 -12.04
C GLU A 111 -13.71 -9.54 -13.06
N ASP A 112 -13.50 -8.29 -12.64
CA ASP A 112 -13.12 -7.19 -13.50
C ASP A 112 -11.59 -7.11 -13.65
N THR A 113 -11.10 -7.68 -14.74
CA THR A 113 -9.66 -7.70 -15.08
C THR A 113 -9.11 -6.34 -15.50
N SER A 114 -9.97 -5.34 -15.75
CA SER A 114 -9.53 -3.97 -16.07
C SER A 114 -8.97 -3.22 -14.85
N ILE A 115 -9.26 -3.70 -13.63
CA ILE A 115 -8.79 -3.11 -12.38
C ILE A 115 -7.38 -3.60 -12.08
N PHE A 116 -6.40 -2.71 -12.12
CA PHE A 116 -5.00 -3.05 -11.97
C PHE A 116 -4.56 -3.24 -10.51
N VAL A 117 -4.96 -2.32 -9.61
CA VAL A 117 -4.48 -2.29 -8.21
C VAL A 117 -5.62 -2.46 -7.22
N PHE A 118 -5.43 -3.26 -6.16
CA PHE A 118 -6.27 -3.23 -4.97
C PHE A 118 -5.45 -2.74 -3.77
N LEU A 119 -5.78 -1.53 -3.30
CA LEU A 119 -5.20 -0.89 -2.13
C LEU A 119 -5.88 -1.40 -0.85
N LEU A 120 -5.10 -1.94 0.07
CA LEU A 120 -5.61 -2.64 1.24
C LEU A 120 -4.88 -2.21 2.50
N THR A 121 -5.61 -2.11 3.62
CA THR A 121 -4.94 -2.16 4.93
C THR A 121 -4.77 -3.59 5.40
N THR A 122 -3.64 -3.90 6.03
CA THR A 122 -3.32 -5.25 6.50
C THR A 122 -4.35 -5.76 7.53
N ARG A 123 -4.97 -4.85 8.31
CA ARG A 123 -6.04 -5.18 9.25
C ARG A 123 -7.28 -5.76 8.56
N VAL A 124 -7.65 -5.27 7.38
CA VAL A 124 -8.74 -5.85 6.60
C VAL A 124 -8.28 -7.12 5.88
N GLY A 125 -6.99 -7.20 5.54
CA GLY A 125 -6.35 -8.42 5.06
C GLY A 125 -6.46 -9.61 6.02
N GLY A 126 -6.64 -9.38 7.33
CA GLY A 126 -6.83 -10.45 8.33
C GLY A 126 -8.18 -11.18 8.30
N LEU A 127 -9.15 -10.71 7.51
CA LEU A 127 -10.55 -11.16 7.58
C LEU A 127 -10.90 -12.44 6.80
N GLY A 128 -9.95 -13.15 6.20
CA GLY A 128 -10.27 -14.39 5.49
C GLY A 128 -10.57 -14.25 3.99
N VAL A 129 -10.36 -13.07 3.39
CA VAL A 129 -10.79 -12.76 2.01
C VAL A 129 -10.04 -13.58 0.94
N ASN A 130 -10.66 -13.75 -0.24
CA ASN A 130 -10.08 -14.48 -1.37
C ASN A 130 -9.88 -13.53 -2.57
N LEU A 131 -8.63 -13.23 -2.92
CA LEU A 131 -8.26 -12.24 -3.94
C LEU A 131 -7.41 -12.88 -5.04
N THR A 132 -7.91 -13.98 -5.61
CA THR A 132 -7.26 -14.75 -6.68
C THR A 132 -7.13 -13.98 -7.99
N GLY A 133 -7.82 -12.85 -8.15
CA GLY A 133 -7.67 -11.95 -9.29
C GLY A 133 -6.27 -11.33 -9.45
N ALA A 134 -5.44 -11.34 -8.41
CA ALA A 134 -4.09 -10.78 -8.41
C ALA A 134 -2.99 -11.85 -8.27
N ASN A 135 -1.87 -11.61 -8.94
CA ASN A 135 -0.68 -12.47 -8.92
C ASN A 135 0.59 -11.73 -8.45
N ARG A 136 0.46 -10.45 -8.08
CA ARG A 136 1.52 -9.64 -7.49
C ARG A 136 1.01 -9.11 -6.15
N VAL A 137 1.85 -9.22 -5.13
CA VAL A 137 1.56 -8.73 -3.79
C VAL A 137 2.71 -7.86 -3.34
N VAL A 138 2.41 -6.67 -2.86
CA VAL A 138 3.38 -5.77 -2.22
C VAL A 138 2.91 -5.52 -0.80
N ILE A 139 3.78 -5.83 0.15
CA ILE A 139 3.65 -5.46 1.55
C ILE A 139 4.53 -4.23 1.75
N TYR A 140 3.91 -3.05 1.77
CA TYR A 140 4.61 -1.77 1.81
C TYR A 140 5.32 -1.53 3.14
N ASP A 141 4.64 -1.84 4.23
CA ASP A 141 5.15 -1.75 5.58
C ASP A 141 4.73 -2.99 6.38
N PRO A 142 5.60 -4.01 6.49
CA PRO A 142 5.27 -5.26 7.14
C PRO A 142 4.93 -5.08 8.62
N ASP A 143 4.07 -5.97 9.13
CA ASP A 143 3.86 -6.04 10.56
C ASP A 143 5.06 -6.71 11.24
N TRP A 144 5.28 -6.42 12.51
CA TRP A 144 6.29 -7.11 13.29
C TRP A 144 5.87 -8.54 13.61
N ASN A 145 4.57 -8.81 13.57
CA ASN A 145 4.04 -10.16 13.65
C ASN A 145 4.15 -10.85 12.27
N PRO A 146 5.03 -11.86 12.11
CA PRO A 146 5.24 -12.53 10.82
C PRO A 146 3.99 -13.24 10.29
N SER A 147 3.03 -13.55 11.17
CA SER A 147 1.75 -14.17 10.78
C SER A 147 0.90 -13.22 9.93
N THR A 148 0.99 -11.90 10.12
CA THR A 148 0.21 -10.92 9.38
C THR A 148 0.62 -10.88 7.90
N ASP A 149 1.92 -10.97 7.63
CA ASP A 149 2.44 -11.03 6.26
C ASP A 149 2.12 -12.36 5.58
N THR A 150 2.17 -13.45 6.36
CA THR A 150 1.78 -14.78 5.90
C THR A 150 0.31 -14.79 5.45
N GLN A 151 -0.57 -14.16 6.23
CA GLN A 151 -1.98 -14.00 5.87
C GLN A 151 -2.16 -13.15 4.61
N ALA A 152 -1.37 -12.08 4.42
CA ALA A 152 -1.45 -11.25 3.22
C ALA A 152 -1.06 -12.04 1.95
N ARG A 153 -0.01 -12.87 2.03
CA ARG A 153 0.37 -13.80 0.95
C ARG A 153 -0.73 -14.80 0.63
N GLU A 154 -1.34 -15.39 1.64
CA GLU A 154 -2.42 -16.39 1.51
C GLU A 154 -3.69 -15.84 0.86
N ARG A 155 -3.83 -14.51 0.73
CA ARG A 155 -4.96 -13.90 0.00
C ARG A 155 -4.88 -14.08 -1.51
N ALA A 156 -3.67 -14.03 -2.08
CA ALA A 156 -3.44 -14.25 -3.50
C ALA A 156 -3.06 -15.70 -3.81
N TRP A 157 -2.31 -16.35 -2.90
CA TRP A 157 -1.95 -17.76 -3.01
C TRP A 157 -3.02 -18.65 -2.37
N ARG A 158 -4.10 -18.88 -3.12
CA ARG A 158 -5.21 -19.74 -2.70
C ARG A 158 -5.71 -20.63 -3.84
N ILE A 159 -6.44 -21.69 -3.50
CA ILE A 159 -7.11 -22.58 -4.47
C ILE A 159 -7.94 -21.72 -5.43
N GLY A 160 -7.70 -21.87 -6.73
CA GLY A 160 -8.31 -21.06 -7.79
C GLY A 160 -7.33 -20.09 -8.47
N GLN A 161 -6.17 -19.79 -7.86
CA GLN A 161 -5.09 -19.06 -8.52
C GLN A 161 -4.38 -19.97 -9.53
N LYS A 162 -4.27 -19.51 -10.78
CA LYS A 162 -3.60 -20.24 -11.88
C LYS A 162 -2.24 -19.64 -12.26
N LYS A 163 -1.94 -18.42 -11.81
CA LYS A 163 -0.69 -17.69 -12.12
C LYS A 163 0.28 -17.79 -10.94
N GLN A 164 1.59 -17.78 -11.23
CA GLN A 164 2.62 -17.70 -10.20
C GLN A 164 2.47 -16.39 -9.41
N VAL A 165 2.30 -16.51 -8.10
CA VAL A 165 2.19 -15.38 -7.18
C VAL A 165 3.58 -14.95 -6.74
N THR A 166 3.88 -13.66 -6.88
CA THR A 166 5.12 -13.06 -6.40
C THR A 166 4.82 -12.06 -5.31
N VAL A 167 5.51 -12.17 -4.18
CA VAL A 167 5.33 -11.30 -3.01
C VAL A 167 6.59 -10.49 -2.79
N TYR A 168 6.46 -9.17 -2.78
CA TYR A 168 7.51 -8.23 -2.40
C TYR A 168 7.18 -7.64 -1.03
N ARG A 169 8.13 -7.75 -0.10
CA ARG A 169 8.07 -7.06 1.19
C ARG A 169 9.10 -5.93 1.16
N LEU A 170 8.65 -4.70 1.39
CA LEU A 170 9.54 -3.54 1.40
C LEU A 170 10.03 -3.27 2.82
N LEU A 171 11.35 -3.13 2.96
CA LEU A 171 12.05 -2.84 4.20
C LEU A 171 13.07 -1.74 3.92
N THR A 172 13.14 -0.74 4.80
CA THR A 172 14.18 0.30 4.71
C THR A 172 15.44 -0.16 5.43
N ALA A 173 16.52 -0.39 4.67
CA ALA A 173 17.82 -0.82 5.20
C ALA A 173 18.43 0.20 6.18
N GLY A 174 19.16 -0.28 7.19
CA GLY A 174 19.79 0.55 8.21
C GLY A 174 18.83 1.19 9.20
N THR A 175 17.54 0.83 9.16
CA THR A 175 16.50 1.41 10.02
C THR A 175 15.98 0.43 11.06
N ILE A 176 15.01 0.90 11.83
CA ILE A 176 14.28 0.07 12.78
C ILE A 176 13.56 -1.10 12.10
N GLU A 177 13.17 -0.97 10.83
CA GLU A 177 12.46 -2.04 10.12
C GLU A 177 13.34 -3.28 9.95
N GLU A 178 14.61 -3.08 9.58
CA GLU A 178 15.60 -4.15 9.45
C GLU A 178 15.89 -4.82 10.81
N LYS A 179 16.07 -4.02 11.87
CA LYS A 179 16.30 -4.55 13.23
C LYS A 179 15.14 -5.40 13.75
N ILE A 180 13.91 -5.02 13.43
CA ILE A 180 12.73 -5.79 13.87
C ILE A 180 12.56 -7.03 13.00
N TYR A 181 12.92 -6.99 11.73
CA TYR A 181 12.87 -8.15 10.86
C TYR A 181 13.87 -9.25 11.24
N HIS A 182 15.05 -8.89 11.76
CA HIS A 182 16.07 -9.85 12.20
C HIS A 182 15.85 -10.45 13.60
N ARG A 183 14.80 -10.01 14.32
CA ARG A 183 14.41 -10.59 15.61
C ARG A 183 13.52 -11.81 15.42
#